data_AF-A0A4W6BN61-F1
#
_entry.id   AF-A0A4W6BN61-F1
#
_cell.length_a   1.000
_cell.length_b   1.000
_cell.length_c   1.000
_cell.angle_alpha   90.00
_cell.angle_beta   90.00
_cell.angle_gamma   90.00
#
_symmetry.space_group_name_H-M   'P 1'
#
loop_
_entity.id
_entity.type
_entity.pdbx_description
1 polymer ?
#
loop_
_entity_poly.entity_id
_entity_poly.type
_entity_poly.pdbx_seq_one_letter_code
_entity_poly.pdbx_strand_id
1 'polypeptide(L)'
;MAKWSVVGLQGALLSHLVEPVYLHSLTVGTLSHTGHLGRALTRRLASVKHLPFPYRRRQMLLSCLSSSEVRPAGKAPNVSMNWSSGDGGLEEISTTTGRRKDSGTPSQLCRSSLFARWQRLQQQVGQRQAIMGTYCGSKMAAGRYQRALQQFIGALQVGGLGTWLRKPPQLGHLNLLTISSGS
;
A
#
# COMPACT_ATOMS: atom_id res chain seq x y z
N MET A 1 4.50 0.32 -7.10
CA MET A 1 5.23 1.57 -7.40
C MET A 1 4.43 2.53 -8.27
N ALA A 2 4.14 2.22 -9.54
CA ALA A 2 3.34 3.04 -10.47
C ALA A 2 2.06 3.68 -9.87
N LYS A 3 1.26 2.92 -9.12
CA LYS A 3 0.08 3.45 -8.42
C LYS A 3 0.44 4.52 -7.38
N TRP A 4 1.48 4.28 -6.59
CA TRP A 4 1.89 5.15 -5.49
C TRP A 4 2.47 6.47 -5.96
N SER A 5 3.01 6.55 -7.18
CA SER A 5 3.42 7.83 -7.76
C SER A 5 2.26 8.76 -8.10
N VAL A 6 1.01 8.26 -8.06
CA VAL A 6 -0.20 9.04 -8.33
C VAL A 6 -1.03 9.21 -7.06
N VAL A 7 -1.39 8.12 -6.39
CA VAL A 7 -2.30 8.16 -5.22
C VAL A 7 -1.58 8.28 -3.87
N GLY A 8 -0.25 8.31 -3.89
CA GLY A 8 0.58 8.33 -2.68
C GLY A 8 0.65 6.98 -1.96
N LEU A 9 1.60 6.90 -1.02
CA LEU A 9 1.93 5.73 -0.21
C LEU A 9 0.95 5.52 0.95
N GLN A 10 0.44 6.62 1.52
CA GLN A 10 -0.40 6.65 2.71
C GLN A 10 -1.72 5.86 2.54
N GLY A 11 -2.19 5.73 1.30
CA GLY A 11 -3.41 5.02 0.99
C GLY A 11 -4.68 5.77 1.41
N ALA A 12 -5.83 5.12 1.19
CA ALA A 12 -7.14 5.76 1.38
C ALA A 12 -7.41 6.19 2.82
N LEU A 13 -7.09 5.34 3.81
CA LEU A 13 -7.43 5.63 5.22
C LEU A 13 -6.67 6.87 5.71
N LEU A 14 -5.34 6.87 5.61
CA LEU A 14 -4.54 8.00 6.08
C LEU A 14 -4.79 9.29 5.28
N SER A 15 -5.27 9.21 4.04
CA SER A 15 -5.59 10.41 3.25
C SER A 15 -6.72 11.28 3.80
N HIS A 16 -7.46 10.79 4.80
CA HIS A 16 -8.40 11.61 5.57
C HIS A 16 -7.69 12.60 6.51
N LEU A 17 -6.45 12.31 6.93
CA LEU A 17 -5.71 13.11 7.90
C LEU A 17 -4.51 13.84 7.29
N VAL A 18 -3.91 13.29 6.23
CA VAL A 18 -2.67 13.83 5.65
C VAL A 18 -2.77 14.01 4.14
N GLU A 19 -2.02 14.98 3.63
CA GLU A 19 -1.79 15.13 2.19
C GLU A 19 -1.05 13.91 1.59
N PRO A 20 -1.10 13.71 0.27
CA PRO A 20 -0.46 12.58 -0.38
C PRO A 20 1.05 12.53 -0.17
N VAL A 21 1.53 11.41 0.34
CA VAL A 21 2.96 11.17 0.60
C VAL A 21 3.54 10.36 -0.55
N TYR A 22 4.62 10.86 -1.16
CA TYR A 22 5.25 10.24 -2.32
C TYR A 22 6.70 9.84 -2.02
N LEU A 23 7.16 8.76 -2.65
CA LEU A 23 8.58 8.46 -2.69
C LEU A 23 9.32 9.54 -3.48
N HIS A 24 10.39 10.06 -2.89
CA HIS A 24 11.31 10.95 -3.58
C HIS A 24 12.26 10.18 -4.50
N SER A 25 12.78 9.05 -4.01
CA SER A 25 13.73 8.20 -4.71
C SER A 25 13.39 6.71 -4.56
N LEU A 26 13.90 5.90 -5.49
CA LEU A 26 13.99 4.46 -5.42
C LEU A 26 15.40 4.05 -5.80
N THR A 27 16.07 3.38 -4.85
CA THR A 27 17.37 2.77 -5.07
C THR A 27 17.18 1.28 -5.19
N VAL A 28 17.76 0.67 -6.22
CA VAL A 28 17.76 -0.79 -6.38
C VAL A 28 19.17 -1.31 -6.21
N GLY A 29 19.32 -2.29 -5.31
CA GLY A 29 20.63 -2.83 -4.91
C GLY A 29 21.33 -3.62 -6.02
N THR A 30 20.57 -4.40 -6.81
CA THR A 30 21.10 -5.16 -7.95
C THR A 30 20.19 -4.98 -9.16
N LEU A 31 20.75 -4.48 -10.26
CA LEU A 31 20.05 -4.40 -11.54
C LEU A 31 20.98 -4.80 -12.67
N SER A 32 20.51 -5.74 -13.49
CA SER A 32 21.14 -6.04 -14.77
C SER A 32 20.88 -4.93 -15.81
N HIS A 33 19.78 -4.17 -15.74
CA HIS A 33 19.49 -3.08 -16.70
C HIS A 33 18.61 -1.93 -16.15
N THR A 34 19.19 -0.74 -16.00
CA THR A 34 18.52 0.50 -15.53
C THR A 34 17.41 1.00 -16.46
N GLY A 35 17.53 0.74 -17.77
CA GLY A 35 16.55 1.14 -18.78
C GLY A 35 15.17 0.49 -18.61
N HIS A 36 15.09 -0.74 -18.10
CA HIS A 36 13.81 -1.42 -17.87
C HIS A 36 13.05 -0.80 -16.69
N LEU A 37 13.77 -0.41 -15.63
CA LEU A 37 13.18 0.22 -14.44
C LEU A 37 12.56 1.58 -14.79
N GLY A 38 13.30 2.42 -15.51
CA GLY A 38 12.80 3.72 -15.97
C GLY A 38 11.59 3.60 -16.91
N ARG A 39 11.56 2.57 -17.78
CA ARG A 39 10.37 2.33 -18.62
C ARG A 39 9.16 1.87 -17.79
N ALA A 40 9.35 0.94 -16.87
CA ALA A 40 8.27 0.39 -16.04
C ALA A 40 7.66 1.42 -15.08
N LEU A 41 8.48 2.31 -14.52
CA LEU A 41 8.04 3.29 -13.53
C LEU A 41 7.60 4.62 -14.14
N THR A 42 8.24 5.05 -15.24
CA THR A 42 8.11 6.42 -15.74
C THR A 42 7.49 6.48 -17.15
N ARG A 43 7.85 5.59 -18.09
CA ARG A 43 7.36 5.72 -19.49
C ARG A 43 6.03 5.05 -19.78
N ARG A 44 5.72 3.92 -19.14
CA ARG A 44 4.50 3.15 -19.48
C ARG A 44 3.21 3.85 -19.07
N LEU A 45 3.20 4.56 -17.95
CA LEU A 45 2.03 5.34 -17.55
C LEU A 45 1.90 6.56 -18.46
N ALA A 46 0.86 6.54 -19.30
CA ALA A 46 0.36 7.72 -20.00
C ALA A 46 0.18 8.90 -19.01
N SER A 47 0.13 10.13 -19.51
CA SER A 47 -0.12 11.29 -18.65
C SER A 47 -1.44 11.09 -17.90
N VAL A 48 -1.38 10.91 -16.58
CA VAL A 48 -2.57 10.87 -15.74
C VAL A 48 -3.05 12.31 -15.59
N LYS A 49 -4.09 12.66 -16.35
CA LYS A 49 -4.66 14.02 -16.38
C LYS A 49 -5.74 14.19 -15.29
N HIS A 50 -6.12 15.43 -15.02
CA HIS A 50 -7.26 15.78 -14.14
C HIS A 50 -7.19 15.18 -12.72
N LEU A 51 -5.99 15.15 -12.12
CA LEU A 51 -5.85 14.73 -10.73
C LEU A 51 -6.47 15.78 -9.78
N PRO A 52 -7.24 15.35 -8.77
CA PRO A 52 -7.81 16.28 -7.80
C PRO A 52 -6.72 16.85 -6.92
N PHE A 53 -6.74 18.16 -6.65
CA PHE A 53 -5.84 18.75 -5.65
C PHE A 53 -5.97 18.03 -4.28
N PRO A 54 -4.87 17.73 -3.57
CA PRO A 54 -3.45 18.03 -3.87
C PRO A 54 -2.69 16.89 -4.58
N TYR A 55 -3.39 15.92 -5.20
CA TYR A 55 -2.75 14.79 -5.88
C TYR A 55 -2.03 15.24 -7.15
N ARG A 56 -0.83 14.69 -7.34
CA ARG A 56 -0.01 14.91 -8.52
C ARG A 56 0.74 13.64 -8.88
N ARG A 57 1.16 13.54 -10.14
CA ARG A 57 2.07 12.49 -10.57
C ARG A 57 3.49 12.86 -10.12
N ARG A 58 4.08 12.08 -9.21
CA ARG A 58 5.48 12.25 -8.79
C ARG A 58 6.40 11.41 -9.67
N GLN A 59 7.36 12.06 -10.33
CA GLN A 59 8.50 11.35 -10.90
C GLN A 59 9.51 11.09 -9.79
N MET A 60 9.89 9.83 -9.65
CA MET A 60 10.80 9.36 -8.62
C MET A 60 12.22 9.28 -9.19
N LEU A 61 13.20 9.75 -8.43
CA LEU A 61 14.60 9.58 -8.79
C LEU A 61 14.97 8.11 -8.72
N LEU A 62 15.55 7.58 -9.80
CA LEU A 62 15.96 6.18 -9.88
C LEU A 62 17.47 6.11 -9.73
N SER A 63 17.92 5.41 -8.69
CA SER A 63 19.33 5.09 -8.48
C SER A 63 19.52 3.59 -8.46
N CYS A 64 20.71 3.16 -8.89
CA CYS A 64 21.09 1.76 -8.94
C CYS A 64 22.45 1.65 -8.28
N LEU A 65 22.59 0.69 -7.37
CA LEU A 65 23.90 0.39 -6.79
C LEU A 65 24.65 -0.53 -7.75
N SER A 66 25.95 -0.30 -7.91
CA SER A 66 26.86 -1.18 -8.65
C SER A 66 27.26 -2.36 -7.76
N SER A 67 26.29 -3.12 -7.26
CA SER A 67 26.56 -4.31 -6.46
C SER A 67 26.65 -5.54 -7.35
N SER A 68 27.75 -6.29 -7.22
CA SER A 68 27.92 -7.61 -7.83
C SER A 68 27.38 -8.73 -6.93
N GLU A 69 26.33 -8.45 -6.14
CA GLU A 69 25.66 -9.46 -5.33
C GLU A 69 25.20 -10.61 -6.24
N VAL A 70 25.85 -11.76 -6.08
CA VAL A 70 25.51 -12.99 -6.77
C VAL A 70 24.13 -13.38 -6.28
N ARG A 71 23.16 -13.49 -7.20
CA ARG A 71 21.84 -14.00 -6.85
C ARG A 71 22.02 -15.40 -6.25
N PRO A 72 21.59 -15.65 -5.01
CA PRO A 72 21.63 -16.99 -4.45
C PRO A 72 20.85 -17.93 -5.38
N ALA A 73 21.51 -18.97 -5.89
CA ALA A 73 20.84 -20.02 -6.64
C ALA A 73 20.05 -20.87 -5.64
N GLY A 74 18.73 -20.92 -5.77
CA GLY A 74 17.89 -21.71 -4.87
C GLY A 74 16.44 -21.28 -4.86
N LYS A 75 15.62 -22.09 -4.17
CA LYS A 75 14.21 -21.77 -3.95
C LYS A 75 14.10 -20.60 -2.97
N ALA A 76 13.27 -19.62 -3.31
CA ALA A 76 12.98 -18.51 -2.39
C ALA A 76 12.41 -19.05 -1.06
N PRO A 77 12.82 -18.50 0.09
CA PRO A 77 12.30 -18.93 1.38
C PRO A 77 10.80 -18.62 1.48
N ASN A 78 10.06 -19.47 2.19
CA ASN A 78 8.62 -19.30 2.44
C ASN A 78 8.35 -18.34 3.61
N VAL A 79 9.21 -17.34 3.77
CA VAL A 79 9.23 -16.42 4.91
C VAL A 79 9.35 -14.99 4.42
N SER A 80 8.61 -14.11 5.05
CA SER A 80 8.72 -12.67 4.92
C SER A 80 8.99 -12.07 6.29
N MET A 81 9.97 -11.17 6.38
CA MET A 81 10.33 -10.50 7.62
C MET A 81 9.94 -9.02 7.52
N ASN A 82 9.42 -8.45 8.61
CA ASN A 82 9.13 -7.03 8.68
C ASN A 82 9.48 -6.44 10.05
N TRP A 83 9.91 -5.19 10.04
CA TRP A 83 10.23 -4.41 11.22
C TRP A 83 9.97 -2.93 10.91
N SER A 84 9.44 -2.21 11.89
CA SER A 84 9.30 -0.77 11.88
C SER A 84 10.04 -0.16 13.08
N SER A 85 10.51 1.08 12.94
CA SER A 85 11.09 1.79 14.08
C SER A 85 10.07 1.88 15.23
N GLY A 86 10.49 1.49 16.43
CA GLY A 86 9.63 1.37 17.61
C GLY A 86 9.07 -0.04 17.85
N ASP A 87 9.20 -0.97 16.91
CA ASP A 87 8.85 -2.38 17.14
C ASP A 87 9.87 -3.00 18.11
N GLY A 88 9.38 -3.80 19.06
CA GLY A 88 10.23 -4.53 20.02
C GLY A 88 11.06 -5.66 19.44
N GLY A 89 10.85 -6.01 18.15
CA GLY A 89 11.57 -7.09 17.48
C GLY A 89 11.11 -7.30 16.04
N LEU A 90 11.81 -8.19 15.33
CA LEU A 90 11.48 -8.59 13.96
C LEU A 90 10.23 -9.49 13.95
N GLU A 91 9.29 -9.21 13.05
CA GLU A 91 8.13 -10.09 12.82
C GLU A 91 8.41 -11.02 11.62
N GLU A 92 8.46 -12.34 11.88
CA GLU A 92 8.59 -13.38 10.84
C GLU A 92 7.22 -13.97 10.45
N ILE A 93 6.88 -13.86 9.17
CA ILE A 93 5.59 -14.25 8.59
C ILE A 93 5.79 -15.39 7.58
N SER A 94 4.97 -16.44 7.69
CA SER A 94 4.86 -17.46 6.64
C SER A 94 4.19 -16.87 5.41
N THR A 95 4.85 -16.94 4.24
CA THR A 95 4.28 -16.41 2.99
C THR A 95 3.11 -17.25 2.47
N THR A 96 2.97 -18.49 2.94
CA THR A 96 1.87 -19.39 2.59
C THR A 96 0.59 -19.04 3.35
N THR A 97 0.70 -18.75 4.66
CA THR A 97 -0.48 -18.51 5.52
C THR A 97 -0.77 -17.02 5.75
N GLY A 98 0.23 -16.15 5.55
CA GLY A 98 0.16 -14.73 5.89
C GLY A 98 0.11 -14.46 7.40
N ARG A 99 0.49 -15.44 8.23
CA ARG A 99 0.48 -15.39 9.70
C ARG A 99 1.88 -15.50 10.27
N ARG A 100 2.04 -15.05 11.51
CA ARG A 100 3.29 -15.17 12.25
C ARG A 100 3.70 -16.63 12.38
N LYS A 101 4.99 -16.91 12.15
CA LYS A 101 5.51 -18.28 12.12
C LYS A 101 5.69 -18.86 13.52
N ASP A 102 6.03 -18.03 14.49
CA ASP A 102 6.24 -18.40 15.89
C ASP A 102 4.94 -18.80 16.61
N SER A 103 3.86 -18.08 16.34
CA SER A 103 2.63 -18.08 17.14
C SER A 103 1.36 -18.36 16.35
N GLY A 104 1.42 -18.34 15.01
CA GLY A 104 0.24 -18.45 14.14
C GLY A 104 -0.71 -17.24 14.20
N THR A 105 -0.38 -16.22 14.98
CA THR A 105 -1.22 -15.04 15.16
C THR A 105 -1.20 -14.15 13.91
N PRO A 106 -2.23 -13.30 13.70
CA PRO A 106 -2.26 -12.38 12.57
C PRO A 106 -1.08 -11.39 12.59
N SER A 107 -0.50 -11.11 11.42
CA SER A 107 0.56 -10.11 11.29
C SER A 107 0.12 -8.73 11.78
N GLN A 108 1.03 -7.95 12.34
CA GLN A 108 0.80 -6.56 12.64
C GLN A 108 0.47 -5.74 11.38
N LEU A 109 0.95 -6.14 10.21
CA LEU A 109 0.68 -5.49 8.92
C LEU A 109 -0.59 -5.99 8.25
N CYS A 110 -1.31 -6.94 8.86
CA CYS A 110 -2.55 -7.43 8.29
C CYS A 110 -3.65 -6.35 8.32
N ARG A 111 -4.69 -6.56 7.52
CA ARG A 111 -5.76 -5.57 7.32
C ARG A 111 -6.45 -5.17 8.62
N SER A 112 -6.78 -6.14 9.47
CA SER A 112 -7.46 -5.90 10.74
C SER A 112 -6.60 -5.11 11.70
N SER A 113 -5.33 -5.50 11.86
CA SER A 113 -4.36 -4.77 12.71
C SER A 113 -4.16 -3.31 12.26
N LEU A 114 -4.01 -3.08 10.96
CA LEU A 114 -3.89 -1.72 10.40
C LEU A 114 -5.18 -0.90 10.58
N PHE A 115 -6.35 -1.53 10.43
CA PHE A 115 -7.63 -0.85 10.62
C PHE A 115 -7.90 -0.51 12.08
N ALA A 116 -7.53 -1.40 13.01
CA ALA A 116 -7.62 -1.12 14.45
C ALA A 116 -6.72 0.06 14.85
N ARG A 117 -5.51 0.14 14.29
CA ARG A 117 -4.63 1.32 14.48
C ARG A 117 -5.24 2.60 13.92
N TRP A 118 -5.84 2.51 12.73
CA TRP A 118 -6.55 3.64 12.13
C TRP A 118 -7.70 4.14 13.01
N GLN A 119 -8.56 3.25 13.54
CA GLN A 119 -9.67 3.65 14.42
C GLN A 119 -9.16 4.32 15.70
N ARG A 120 -8.11 3.79 16.33
CA ARG A 120 -7.47 4.43 17.50
C ARG A 120 -6.94 5.82 17.18
N LEU A 121 -6.28 5.99 16.04
CA LEU A 121 -5.79 7.29 15.60
C LEU A 121 -6.94 8.30 15.42
N GLN A 122 -8.07 7.88 14.84
CA GLN A 122 -9.22 8.76 14.67
C GLN A 122 -9.85 9.21 15.99
N GLN A 123 -9.85 8.33 17.01
CA GLN A 123 -10.30 8.69 18.36
C GLN A 123 -9.42 9.78 18.97
N GLN A 124 -8.09 9.67 18.81
CA GLN A 124 -7.13 10.65 19.33
C GLN A 124 -7.22 12.02 18.63
N VAL A 125 -7.54 12.04 17.34
CA VAL A 125 -7.65 13.28 16.54
C VAL A 125 -9.05 13.92 16.66
N GLY A 126 -9.93 13.39 17.51
CA GLY A 126 -11.27 13.97 17.76
C GLY A 126 -12.28 13.77 16.63
N GLN A 127 -11.97 12.93 15.64
CA GLN A 127 -12.83 12.63 14.48
C GLN A 127 -13.88 11.56 14.86
N ARG A 128 -14.93 11.96 15.58
CA ARG A 128 -15.98 11.05 16.11
C ARG A 128 -16.79 10.30 15.04
N GLN A 129 -16.95 10.86 13.84
CA GLN A 129 -17.80 10.27 12.78
C GLN A 129 -17.31 8.91 12.26
N ALA A 130 -16.06 8.52 12.54
CA ALA A 130 -15.47 7.33 11.93
C ALA A 130 -15.43 6.08 12.83
N ILE A 131 -15.92 6.19 14.07
CA ILE A 131 -15.88 5.09 15.05
C ILE A 131 -16.75 3.91 14.60
N MET A 132 -17.79 4.15 13.78
CA MET A 132 -18.75 3.13 13.34
C MET A 132 -18.57 2.67 11.88
N GLY A 133 -17.52 3.15 11.19
CA GLY A 133 -17.30 2.83 9.79
C GLY A 133 -16.77 1.41 9.59
N THR A 134 -17.26 0.70 8.58
CA THR A 134 -16.62 -0.53 8.11
C THR A 134 -15.27 -0.19 7.45
N TYR A 135 -14.35 -1.15 7.35
CA TYR A 135 -13.09 -0.94 6.61
C TYR A 135 -13.32 -0.45 5.18
N CYS A 136 -14.28 -1.05 4.49
CA CYS A 136 -14.64 -0.67 3.12
C CYS A 136 -15.24 0.75 3.07
N GLY A 137 -16.20 1.05 3.95
CA GLY A 137 -16.83 2.37 4.03
C GLY A 137 -15.83 3.47 4.31
N SER A 138 -14.94 3.25 5.28
CA SER A 138 -13.87 4.20 5.63
C SER A 138 -12.93 4.49 4.46
N LYS A 139 -12.62 3.47 3.64
CA LYS A 139 -11.84 3.68 2.40
C LYS A 139 -12.61 4.44 1.33
N MET A 140 -13.89 4.12 1.14
CA MET A 140 -14.72 4.76 0.12
C MET A 140 -15.01 6.22 0.45
N ALA A 141 -15.11 6.56 1.73
CA ALA A 141 -15.25 7.93 2.21
C ALA A 141 -14.06 8.84 1.84
N ALA A 142 -12.88 8.28 1.50
CA ALA A 142 -11.72 9.05 1.06
C ALA A 142 -11.89 9.55 -0.40
N GLY A 143 -12.86 10.44 -0.65
CA GLY A 143 -13.33 10.78 -1.99
C GLY A 143 -12.26 11.34 -2.93
N ARG A 144 -11.33 12.17 -2.44
CA ARG A 144 -10.21 12.68 -3.26
C ARG A 144 -9.26 11.55 -3.67
N TYR A 145 -8.92 10.66 -2.73
CA TYR A 145 -8.11 9.47 -3.01
C TYR A 145 -8.78 8.55 -4.04
N GLN A 146 -10.09 8.28 -3.88
CA GLN A 146 -10.83 7.41 -4.80
C GLN A 146 -10.87 7.98 -6.22
N ARG A 147 -11.07 9.30 -6.36
CA ARG A 147 -11.00 9.98 -7.67
C ARG A 147 -9.60 9.89 -8.29
N ALA A 148 -8.54 10.15 -7.52
CA ALA A 148 -7.16 9.99 -8.01
C ALA A 148 -6.87 8.55 -8.46
N LEU A 149 -7.39 7.55 -7.73
CA LEU A 149 -7.28 6.14 -8.10
C LEU A 149 -8.06 5.81 -9.38
N GLN A 150 -9.24 6.39 -9.59
CA GLN A 150 -9.99 6.24 -10.84
C GLN A 150 -9.22 6.83 -12.03
N GLN A 151 -8.64 8.02 -11.89
CA GLN A 151 -7.82 8.62 -12.95
C GLN A 151 -6.60 7.75 -13.29
N PHE A 152 -5.95 7.16 -12.28
CA PHE A 152 -4.86 6.21 -12.50
C PHE A 152 -5.31 4.98 -13.29
N ILE A 153 -6.44 4.37 -12.92
CA ILE A 153 -6.97 3.18 -13.60
C ILE A 153 -7.38 3.52 -15.04
N GLY A 154 -8.06 4.64 -15.25
CA GLY A 154 -8.43 5.11 -16.59
C GLY A 154 -7.21 5.34 -17.48
N ALA A 155 -6.14 5.93 -16.93
CA ALA A 155 -4.89 6.12 -17.68
C ALA A 155 -4.20 4.81 -18.08
N LEU A 156 -4.34 3.73 -17.28
CA LEU A 156 -3.84 2.40 -17.68
C LEU A 156 -4.62 1.85 -18.87
N GLN A 157 -5.95 1.99 -18.87
CA GLN A 157 -6.81 1.52 -19.95
C GLN A 157 -6.54 2.29 -21.25
N VAL A 158 -6.52 3.63 -21.19
CA VAL A 158 -6.21 4.49 -22.34
C VAL A 158 -4.81 4.24 -22.88
N GLY A 159 -3.84 3.95 -21.99
CA GLY A 159 -2.48 3.61 -22.37
C GLY A 159 -2.29 2.20 -22.93
N GLY A 160 -3.37 1.42 -23.11
CA GLY A 160 -3.29 0.03 -23.61
C GLY A 160 -2.61 -0.95 -22.64
N LEU A 161 -2.51 -0.60 -21.35
CA LEU A 161 -1.85 -1.41 -20.32
C LEU A 161 -2.81 -2.39 -19.61
N GLY A 162 -4.06 -2.44 -20.05
CA GLY A 162 -5.10 -3.32 -19.50
C GLY A 162 -5.80 -2.77 -18.25
N THR A 163 -6.69 -3.58 -17.70
CA THR A 163 -7.53 -3.23 -16.55
C THR A 163 -6.85 -3.58 -15.24
N TRP A 164 -6.87 -2.64 -14.29
CA TRP A 164 -6.36 -2.88 -12.95
C TRP A 164 -7.30 -3.81 -12.17
N LEU A 165 -6.86 -5.04 -11.90
CA LEU A 165 -7.62 -6.02 -11.11
C LEU A 165 -7.79 -5.55 -9.65
N ARG A 166 -9.04 -5.49 -9.20
CA ARG A 166 -9.40 -5.22 -7.80
C ARG A 166 -9.80 -6.52 -7.12
N LYS A 167 -9.46 -6.67 -5.83
CA LYS A 167 -10.00 -7.76 -5.03
C LYS A 167 -11.52 -7.60 -4.90
N PRO A 168 -12.29 -8.70 -4.95
CA PRO A 168 -13.74 -8.64 -4.79
C PRO A 168 -14.14 -7.98 -3.47
N PRO A 169 -15.24 -7.20 -3.46
CA PRO A 169 -15.67 -6.46 -2.27
C PRO A 169 -16.10 -7.36 -1.11
N GLN A 170 -16.49 -8.62 -1.35
CA GLN A 170 -16.88 -9.55 -0.29
C GLN A 170 -15.77 -9.75 0.77
N LEU A 171 -14.50 -9.66 0.36
CA LEU A 171 -13.33 -9.75 1.26
C LEU A 171 -13.04 -8.46 2.06
N GLY A 172 -13.89 -7.43 1.94
CA GLY A 172 -13.70 -6.08 2.51
C GLY A 172 -14.61 -5.73 3.69
N HIS A 173 -15.56 -6.59 4.07
CA HIS A 173 -16.43 -6.40 5.24
C HIS A 173 -15.66 -6.80 6.50
N LEU A 174 -14.97 -5.84 7.11
CA LEU A 174 -14.37 -6.00 8.42
C LEU A 174 -14.95 -4.92 9.33
N ASN A 175 -15.73 -5.37 10.32
CA ASN A 175 -16.19 -4.56 11.44
C ASN A 175 -15.47 -5.08 12.68
N LEU A 176 -14.68 -4.21 13.33
CA LEU A 176 -13.93 -4.59 14.53
C LEU A 176 -14.78 -4.52 15.81
N LEU A 177 -16.04 -4.09 15.71
CA LEU A 177 -16.98 -4.01 16.83
C LEU A 177 -17.64 -5.35 17.19
N THR A 178 -17.41 -6.42 16.43
CA THR A 178 -18.04 -7.74 16.67
C THR A 178 -17.17 -8.73 17.44
N ILE A 179 -16.00 -8.32 17.96
CA ILE A 179 -15.05 -9.24 18.64
C ILE A 179 -15.15 -9.13 20.18
N SER A 180 -16.02 -8.27 20.74
CA SER A 180 -16.18 -8.13 22.21
C SER A 180 -17.42 -8.80 22.81
N SER A 181 -18.10 -9.71 22.10
CA SER A 181 -19.21 -10.50 22.65
C SER A 181 -18.86 -11.98 22.58
N GLY A 182 -18.06 -12.43 23.54
CA GLY A 182 -17.65 -13.81 23.72
C GLY A 182 -16.97 -13.95 25.07
N SER A 183 -17.74 -13.65 26.12
CA SER A 183 -17.44 -14.05 27.50
C SER A 183 -17.78 -15.52 27.68
#